data_AF-A0A918GJD3-F1
#
_entry.id   AF-A0A918GJD3-F1
#
_cell.length_a   1.000
_cell.length_b   1.000
_cell.length_c   1.000
_cell.angle_alpha   90.00
_cell.angle_beta   90.00
_cell.angle_gamma   90.00
#
_symmetry.space_group_name_H-M   'P 1'
#
loop_
_entity.id
_entity.type
_entity.pdbx_description
1 polymer ?
#
loop_
_entity_poly.entity_id
_entity_poly.type
_entity_poly.pdbx_seq_one_letter_code
_entity_poly.pdbx_strand_id
1 'polypeptide(L)'
;MTRYFAAFPLPDPVADHLAAALPPFPAAVRPEPRHHWHITLAYYGPDDPDARLTWLTERVHDHPAPRVRLSGVGGFPGVTWMGVDADLDAIAEAATAKKESRPYVPHVTIGRQPRPGEWAPDLADYRGPEWIAPEVVLYSSEQGRYTRVGGVRLRSAPTC
;
A
#
# COMPACT_ATOMS: atom_id res chain seq x y z
N MET A 1 6.31 19.22 9.59
CA MET A 1 5.55 18.31 10.46
C MET A 1 5.50 16.94 9.81
N THR A 2 5.94 15.92 10.53
CA THR A 2 5.88 14.51 10.15
C THR A 2 4.45 14.09 9.90
N ARG A 3 4.22 13.27 8.88
CA ARG A 3 2.90 12.72 8.53
C ARG A 3 2.94 11.21 8.69
N TYR A 4 1.84 10.60 9.11
CA TYR A 4 1.77 9.17 9.35
C TYR A 4 0.71 8.49 8.49
N PHE A 5 0.95 7.22 8.17
CA PHE A 5 0.00 6.36 7.46
C PHE A 5 0.21 4.89 7.83
N ALA A 6 -0.84 4.09 7.76
CA ALA A 6 -0.78 2.64 7.92
C ALA A 6 -0.82 1.95 6.56
N ALA A 7 0.02 0.94 6.38
CA ALA A 7 0.11 0.21 5.12
C ALA A 7 0.61 -1.23 5.30
N PHE A 8 0.37 -2.07 4.30
CA PHE A 8 1.09 -3.32 4.11
C PHE A 8 2.34 -3.09 3.25
N PRO A 9 3.55 -3.47 3.72
CA PRO A 9 4.72 -3.49 2.86
C PRO A 9 4.60 -4.59 1.80
N LEU A 10 5.26 -4.38 0.65
CA LEU A 10 5.44 -5.45 -0.32
C LEU A 10 6.64 -6.31 0.10
N PRO A 11 6.49 -7.65 0.17
CA PRO A 11 7.63 -8.54 0.34
C PRO A 11 8.61 -8.42 -0.83
N ASP A 12 9.91 -8.62 -0.56
CA ASP A 12 10.94 -8.49 -1.59
C ASP A 12 10.67 -9.34 -2.86
N PRO A 13 10.28 -10.63 -2.78
CA PRO A 13 9.98 -11.41 -3.98
C PRO A 13 8.84 -10.84 -4.83
N VAL A 14 7.85 -10.21 -4.20
CA VAL A 14 6.71 -9.56 -4.90
C VAL A 14 7.15 -8.27 -5.55
N ALA A 15 7.93 -7.46 -4.83
CA ALA A 15 8.48 -6.21 -5.33
C ALA A 15 9.48 -6.45 -6.48
N ASP A 16 10.34 -7.47 -6.38
CA ASP A 16 11.28 -7.84 -7.45
C ASP A 16 10.54 -8.32 -8.70
N HIS A 17 9.51 -9.15 -8.53
CA HIS A 17 8.70 -9.62 -9.64
C HIS A 17 8.02 -8.47 -10.38
N LEU A 18 7.45 -7.50 -9.64
CA LEU A 18 6.86 -6.31 -10.25
C LEU A 18 7.92 -5.44 -10.93
N ALA A 19 9.07 -5.20 -10.28
CA ALA A 19 10.14 -4.39 -10.85
C ALA A 19 10.68 -4.98 -12.16
N ALA A 20 10.79 -6.31 -12.26
CA ALA A 20 11.22 -6.99 -13.48
C ALA A 20 10.19 -6.91 -14.62
N ALA A 21 8.90 -6.77 -14.31
CA ALA A 21 7.84 -6.67 -15.29
C ALA A 21 7.61 -5.22 -15.79
N LEU A 22 8.05 -4.21 -15.02
CA LEU A 22 7.84 -2.82 -15.40
C LEU A 22 8.74 -2.40 -16.57
N PRO A 23 8.18 -1.78 -17.62
CA PRO A 23 8.99 -1.17 -18.66
C PRO A 23 9.72 0.06 -18.09
N PRO A 24 10.74 0.57 -18.80
CA PRO A 24 11.37 1.83 -18.45
C PRO A 24 10.34 2.96 -18.30
N PHE A 25 10.48 3.74 -17.24
CA PHE A 25 9.61 4.87 -16.98
C PHE A 25 9.93 6.03 -17.95
N PRO A 26 8.92 6.68 -18.55
CA PRO A 26 9.13 7.90 -19.32
C PRO A 26 9.70 9.02 -18.47
N ALA A 27 10.44 9.96 -19.08
CA ALA A 27 11.09 11.07 -18.36
C ALA A 27 10.13 11.96 -17.56
N ALA A 28 8.87 12.08 -17.99
CA ALA A 28 7.84 12.86 -17.30
C ALA A 28 7.26 12.16 -16.06
N VAL A 29 7.49 10.85 -15.90
CA VAL A 29 7.00 10.07 -14.76
C VAL A 29 8.10 10.00 -13.72
N ARG A 30 7.79 10.43 -12.49
CA ARG A 30 8.62 10.18 -11.31
C ARG A 30 8.30 8.80 -10.76
N PRO A 31 9.21 7.81 -10.86
CA PRO A 31 8.97 6.48 -10.31
C PRO A 31 8.90 6.54 -8.78
N GLU A 32 8.04 5.73 -8.18
CA GLU A 32 8.13 5.43 -6.75
C GLU A 32 9.22 4.36 -6.55
N PRO A 33 10.23 4.58 -5.69
CA PRO A 33 11.27 3.59 -5.46
C PRO A 33 10.68 2.24 -5.02
N ARG A 34 11.26 1.13 -5.50
CA ARG A 34 10.81 -0.24 -5.16
C ARG A 34 10.59 -0.45 -3.65
N HIS A 35 11.52 0.03 -2.83
CA HIS A 35 11.48 -0.12 -1.38
C HIS A 35 10.43 0.76 -0.70
N HIS A 36 9.79 1.68 -1.42
CA HIS A 36 8.66 2.46 -0.97
C HIS A 36 7.31 1.85 -1.37
N TRP A 37 7.26 0.80 -2.18
CA TRP A 37 5.99 0.23 -2.58
C TRP A 37 5.26 -0.42 -1.40
N HIS A 38 4.02 0.00 -1.21
CA HIS A 38 3.14 -0.45 -0.14
C HIS A 38 1.67 -0.36 -0.58
N ILE A 39 0.80 -1.08 0.13
CA ILE A 39 -0.66 -0.97 0.00
C ILE A 39 -1.14 -0.11 1.17
N THR A 40 -1.52 1.14 0.90
CA THR A 40 -2.00 2.06 1.93
C THR A 40 -3.37 1.63 2.44
N LEU A 41 -3.54 1.55 3.75
CA LEU A 41 -4.83 1.32 4.41
C LEU A 41 -5.47 2.64 4.86
N ALA A 42 -4.70 3.51 5.52
CA ALA A 42 -5.20 4.76 6.05
C ALA A 42 -4.08 5.82 6.16
N TYR A 43 -4.44 7.09 5.94
CA TYR A 43 -3.56 8.23 6.12
C TYR A 43 -4.03 9.08 7.30
N TYR A 44 -3.12 9.40 8.23
CA TYR A 44 -3.44 10.10 9.47
C TYR A 44 -3.03 11.58 9.46
N GLY A 45 -2.06 11.94 8.61
CA GLY A 45 -1.45 13.27 8.66
C GLY A 45 -0.55 13.44 9.89
N PRO A 46 -0.34 14.68 10.38
CA PRO A 46 0.40 14.91 11.62
C PRO A 46 -0.33 14.31 12.82
N ASP A 47 0.39 13.53 13.62
CA ASP A 47 -0.17 12.78 14.75
C ASP A 47 0.92 12.44 15.78
N ASP A 48 0.53 11.91 16.95
CA ASP A 48 1.44 11.29 17.91
C ASP A 48 1.69 9.82 17.51
N PRO A 49 2.94 9.42 17.22
CA PRO A 49 3.23 8.08 16.70
C PRO A 49 2.89 6.96 17.69
N ASP A 50 3.15 7.15 18.99
CA ASP A 50 2.96 6.11 20.01
C ASP A 50 1.48 5.88 20.31
N ALA A 51 0.71 6.96 20.50
CA ALA A 51 -0.74 6.86 20.62
C ALA A 51 -1.38 6.27 19.36
N ARG A 52 -0.90 6.65 18.16
CA ARG A 52 -1.42 6.13 16.89
C ARG A 52 -1.12 4.65 16.72
N LEU A 53 0.09 4.19 17.06
CA LEU A 53 0.45 2.77 16.98
C LEU A 53 -0.40 1.93 17.95
N THR A 54 -0.62 2.42 19.17
CA THR A 54 -1.49 1.77 20.17
C THR A 54 -2.92 1.66 19.65
N TRP A 55 -3.49 2.77 19.18
CA TRP A 55 -4.83 2.84 18.59
C TRP A 55 -5.02 1.90 17.39
N LEU A 56 -3.99 1.78 16.56
CA LEU A 56 -4.00 0.90 15.38
C LEU A 56 -3.95 -0.57 15.82
N THR A 57 -3.10 -0.89 16.80
CA THR A 57 -2.96 -2.23 17.35
C THR A 57 -4.29 -2.78 17.84
N GLU A 58 -5.00 -2.02 18.68
CA GLU A 58 -6.29 -2.40 19.23
C GLU A 58 -7.33 -2.73 18.14
N ARG A 59 -7.25 -2.08 16.98
CA ARG A 59 -8.23 -2.24 15.90
C ARG A 59 -7.93 -3.36 14.92
N VAL A 60 -6.65 -3.59 14.61
CA VAL A 60 -6.30 -4.49 13.49
C VAL A 60 -5.72 -5.82 13.92
N HIS A 61 -5.20 -5.97 15.15
CA HIS A 61 -4.50 -7.21 15.57
C HIS A 61 -5.36 -8.48 15.40
N ASP A 62 -6.67 -8.35 15.63
CA ASP A 62 -7.65 -9.43 15.50
C ASP A 62 -8.21 -9.59 14.07
N HIS A 63 -7.65 -8.92 13.07
CA HIS A 63 -7.98 -9.23 11.68
C HIS A 63 -7.16 -10.43 11.19
N PRO A 64 -7.73 -11.32 10.36
CA PRO A 64 -6.95 -12.36 9.70
C PRO A 64 -5.96 -11.71 8.72
N ALA A 65 -4.74 -12.24 8.65
CA ALA A 65 -3.76 -11.82 7.67
C ALA A 65 -4.27 -12.12 6.25
N PRO A 66 -4.49 -11.09 5.39
CA PRO A 66 -5.07 -11.30 4.08
C PRO A 66 -4.08 -11.97 3.14
N ARG A 67 -4.62 -12.78 2.23
CA ARG A 67 -3.91 -13.30 1.07
C ARG A 67 -4.08 -12.32 -0.08
N VAL A 68 -2.96 -11.89 -0.65
CA VAL A 68 -2.89 -10.75 -1.56
C VAL A 68 -2.15 -11.13 -2.83
N ARG A 69 -2.59 -10.57 -3.95
CA ARG A 69 -1.86 -10.58 -5.22
C ARG A 69 -1.91 -9.20 -5.87
N LEU A 70 -0.89 -8.85 -6.67
CA LEU A 70 -0.93 -7.69 -7.55
C LEU A 70 -1.42 -8.11 -8.95
N SER A 71 -2.39 -7.38 -9.48
CA SER A 71 -2.92 -7.59 -10.83
C SER A 71 -3.59 -6.34 -11.36
N GLY A 72 -3.49 -6.13 -12.67
CA GLY A 72 -4.06 -4.97 -13.34
C GLY A 72 -3.31 -3.68 -13.04
N VAL A 73 -3.51 -2.71 -13.93
CA VAL A 73 -2.90 -1.38 -13.86
C VAL A 73 -4.01 -0.34 -13.92
N GLY A 74 -3.84 0.73 -13.17
CA GLY A 74 -4.77 1.84 -13.18
C GLY A 74 -4.09 3.15 -12.90
N GLY A 75 -4.90 4.20 -12.84
CA GLY A 75 -4.40 5.53 -12.53
C GLY A 75 -5.46 6.39 -11.87
N PHE A 76 -4.97 7.30 -11.04
CA PHE A 76 -5.71 8.49 -10.61
C PHE A 76 -5.08 9.71 -11.30
N PRO A 77 -5.71 10.89 -11.25
CA PRO A 77 -5.05 12.12 -11.65
C PRO A 77 -3.66 12.25 -11.02
N GLY A 78 -2.62 12.17 -11.85
CA GLY A 78 -1.21 12.29 -11.47
C GLY A 78 -0.55 11.06 -10.84
N VAL A 79 -1.21 9.89 -10.80
CA VAL A 79 -0.68 8.66 -10.19
C VAL A 79 -0.94 7.46 -11.08
N THR A 80 0.08 6.62 -11.28
CA THR A 80 -0.03 5.29 -11.87
C THR A 80 0.17 4.24 -10.79
N TRP A 81 -0.69 3.23 -10.76
CA TRP A 81 -0.69 2.22 -9.70
C TRP A 81 -0.97 0.81 -10.22
N MET A 82 -0.53 -0.19 -9.44
CA MET A 82 -0.90 -1.60 -9.61
C MET A 82 -2.10 -1.94 -8.73
N GLY A 83 -3.07 -2.65 -9.31
CA GLY A 83 -4.24 -3.13 -8.59
C GLY A 83 -3.87 -4.24 -7.62
N VAL A 84 -4.68 -4.37 -6.58
CA VAL A 84 -4.55 -5.39 -5.55
C VAL A 84 -5.79 -6.29 -5.59
N ASP A 85 -5.56 -7.59 -5.76
CA ASP A 85 -6.57 -8.63 -5.67
C ASP A 85 -6.55 -9.22 -4.25
N ALA A 86 -7.40 -8.66 -3.38
CA ALA A 86 -7.67 -9.09 -2.01
C ALA A 86 -8.90 -8.35 -1.45
N ASP A 87 -9.66 -8.99 -0.56
CA ASP A 87 -10.65 -8.31 0.27
C ASP A 87 -9.93 -7.64 1.46
N LEU A 88 -9.77 -6.32 1.36
CA LEU A 88 -9.10 -5.49 2.35
C LEU A 88 -10.05 -4.48 3.01
N ASP A 89 -11.33 -4.47 2.67
CA ASP A 89 -12.27 -3.41 3.07
C ASP A 89 -12.40 -3.34 4.59
N ALA A 90 -12.61 -4.50 5.24
CA ALA A 90 -12.79 -4.56 6.68
C ALA A 90 -11.56 -4.07 7.46
N ILE A 91 -10.35 -4.41 7.02
CA ILE A 91 -9.13 -3.97 7.71
C ILE A 91 -8.76 -2.52 7.37
N ALA A 92 -9.05 -2.06 6.15
CA ALA A 92 -8.90 -0.66 5.78
C ALA A 92 -9.87 0.23 6.57
N GLU A 93 -11.12 -0.20 6.76
CA GLU A 93 -12.09 0.47 7.62
C GLU A 93 -11.61 0.52 9.08
N ALA A 94 -11.14 -0.62 9.62
CA ALA A 94 -10.59 -0.66 10.97
C ALA A 94 -9.36 0.24 11.15
N ALA A 95 -8.49 0.35 10.14
CA ALA A 95 -7.34 1.25 10.17
C ALA A 95 -7.74 2.74 10.00
N THR A 96 -8.94 3.04 9.52
CA THR A 96 -9.36 4.40 9.18
C THR A 96 -9.91 5.15 10.38
N ALA A 97 -9.24 6.25 10.76
CA ALA A 97 -9.63 7.04 11.94
C ALA A 97 -10.87 7.92 11.74
N LYS A 98 -11.18 8.28 10.49
CA LYS A 98 -12.30 9.14 10.11
C LYS A 98 -12.97 8.57 8.88
N LYS A 99 -14.28 8.40 8.92
CA LYS A 99 -15.04 7.80 7.82
C LYS A 99 -14.82 8.59 6.52
N GLU A 100 -14.30 7.92 5.52
CA GLU A 100 -14.16 8.44 4.17
C GLU A 100 -15.48 8.26 3.40
N SER A 101 -15.82 9.22 2.53
CA SER A 101 -17.02 9.13 1.69
C SER A 101 -16.80 8.32 0.41
N ARG A 102 -15.54 8.08 0.05
CA ARG A 102 -15.17 7.37 -1.18
C ARG A 102 -14.88 5.90 -0.85
N PRO A 103 -15.26 4.97 -1.74
CA PRO A 103 -14.85 3.58 -1.63
C PRO A 103 -13.34 3.45 -1.52
N TYR A 104 -12.89 2.53 -0.66
CA TYR A 104 -11.49 2.15 -0.61
C TYR A 104 -11.12 1.38 -1.89
N VAL A 105 -9.97 1.74 -2.49
CA VAL A 105 -9.45 1.06 -3.68
C VAL A 105 -8.02 0.65 -3.36
N PRO A 106 -7.76 -0.64 -3.04
CA PRO A 106 -6.43 -1.08 -2.68
C PRO A 106 -5.52 -1.05 -3.90
N HIS A 107 -4.38 -0.39 -3.77
CA HIS A 107 -3.45 -0.20 -4.87
C HIS A 107 -2.02 0.00 -4.36
N VAL A 108 -1.05 -0.22 -5.24
CA VAL A 108 0.37 0.09 -5.02
C VAL A 108 0.77 1.20 -5.98
N THR A 109 1.15 2.36 -5.46
CA THR A 109 1.66 3.45 -6.30
C THR A 109 3.02 3.07 -6.86
N ILE A 110 3.15 3.06 -8.19
CA ILE A 110 4.41 2.77 -8.89
C ILE A 110 5.05 4.00 -9.52
N GLY A 111 4.26 5.05 -9.79
CA GLY A 111 4.77 6.27 -10.40
C GLY A 111 3.81 7.44 -10.24
N ARG A 112 4.36 8.65 -10.33
CA ARG A 112 3.63 9.91 -10.25
C ARG A 112 3.98 10.76 -11.46
N GLN A 113 2.99 11.47 -11.99
CA GLN A 113 3.11 12.21 -13.25
C GLN A 113 2.42 13.57 -13.13
N PRO A 114 2.90 14.60 -13.84
CA PRO A 114 2.36 15.94 -13.77
C PRO A 114 0.96 16.05 -14.40
N ARG A 115 0.66 15.24 -15.41
CA ARG A 115 -0.65 15.21 -16.08
C ARG A 115 -1.37 13.87 -15.87
N PRO A 116 -2.68 13.86 -15.63
CA PRO A 116 -3.46 12.63 -15.55
C PRO A 116 -3.35 11.79 -16.83
N GLY A 117 -3.14 10.47 -16.69
CA GLY A 117 -3.24 9.52 -17.79
C GLY A 117 -2.11 9.54 -18.82
N GLU A 118 -1.00 10.23 -18.56
CA GLU A 118 0.12 10.36 -19.51
C GLU A 118 0.93 9.05 -19.64
N TRP A 119 0.90 8.19 -18.62
CA TRP A 119 1.54 6.87 -18.63
C TRP A 119 0.76 5.82 -17.85
N ALA A 120 0.48 4.71 -18.53
CA ALA A 120 0.09 3.43 -17.94
C ALA A 120 0.89 2.34 -18.67
N PRO A 121 1.75 1.56 -17.98
CA PRO A 121 2.48 0.48 -18.62
C PRO A 121 1.52 -0.61 -19.09
N ASP A 122 1.83 -1.26 -20.21
CA ASP A 122 1.08 -2.44 -20.66
C ASP A 122 1.40 -3.62 -19.74
N LEU A 123 0.49 -3.87 -18.80
CA LEU A 123 0.56 -4.94 -17.80
C LEU A 123 -0.77 -5.70 -17.76
N ALA A 124 -1.46 -5.80 -18.90
CA ALA A 124 -2.75 -6.48 -19.00
C ALA A 124 -2.68 -7.94 -18.51
N ASP A 125 -1.60 -8.64 -18.86
CA ASP A 125 -1.36 -10.04 -18.47
C ASP A 125 -0.52 -10.18 -17.19
N TYR A 126 -0.16 -9.06 -16.54
CA TYR A 126 0.65 -9.13 -15.33
C TYR A 126 -0.13 -9.75 -14.18
N ARG A 127 0.42 -10.84 -13.65
CA ARG A 127 -0.08 -11.53 -12.48
C ARG A 127 1.06 -11.80 -11.51
N GLY A 128 1.08 -11.06 -10.41
CA GLY A 128 2.14 -11.19 -9.41
C GLY A 128 2.08 -12.52 -8.63
N PRO A 129 3.19 -12.88 -7.95
CA PRO A 129 3.15 -13.90 -6.92
C PRO A 129 2.17 -13.49 -5.82
N GLU A 130 1.62 -14.49 -5.17
CA GLU A 130 0.66 -14.29 -4.09
C GLU A 130 1.36 -14.47 -2.76
N TRP A 131 0.96 -13.68 -1.78
CA TRP A 131 1.57 -13.70 -0.46
C TRP A 131 0.53 -13.46 0.64
N ILE A 132 0.88 -13.82 1.86
CA ILE A 132 0.15 -13.41 3.06
C ILE A 132 0.74 -12.09 3.53
N ALA A 133 -0.10 -11.10 3.85
CA ALA A 133 0.32 -9.84 4.44
C ALA A 133 0.14 -9.89 5.97
N PRO A 134 1.14 -10.32 6.76
CA PRO A 134 0.97 -10.66 8.17
C PRO A 134 1.04 -9.46 9.12
N GLU A 135 1.39 -8.28 8.62
CA GLU A 135 1.70 -7.13 9.46
C GLU A 135 1.24 -5.84 8.81
N VAL A 136 0.44 -5.06 9.55
CA VAL A 136 0.16 -3.66 9.21
C VAL A 136 1.25 -2.81 9.84
N VAL A 137 1.89 -1.96 9.04
CA VAL A 137 2.99 -1.10 9.49
C VAL A 137 2.54 0.34 9.56
N LEU A 138 2.84 1.02 10.68
CA LEU A 138 2.76 2.46 10.78
C LEU A 138 4.05 3.07 10.25
N TYR A 139 3.92 3.93 9.24
CA TYR A 139 5.03 4.67 8.64
C TYR A 139 4.95 6.15 9.00
N SER A 140 6.12 6.77 9.16
CA SER A 140 6.28 8.21 9.06
C SER A 140 6.70 8.58 7.63
N SER A 141 6.23 9.74 7.15
CA SER A 141 6.50 10.30 5.83
C SER A 141 7.05 11.71 5.97
N GLU A 142 8.33 11.88 5.62
CA GLU A 142 9.03 13.16 5.68
C GLU A 142 9.84 13.39 4.41
N GLN A 143 9.55 14.48 3.70
CA GLN A 143 10.32 14.89 2.50
C GLN A 143 10.46 13.75 1.46
N GLY A 144 9.42 12.91 1.34
CA GLY A 144 9.41 11.76 0.42
C GLY A 144 10.10 10.51 0.94
N ARG A 145 10.63 10.49 2.17
CA ARG A 145 11.17 9.30 2.83
C ARG A 145 10.11 8.65 3.71
N TYR A 146 10.02 7.32 3.66
CA TYR A 146 9.19 6.53 4.56
C TYR A 146 10.02 5.79 5.59
N THR A 147 9.70 5.94 6.87
CA THR A 147 10.37 5.23 7.97
C THR A 147 9.35 4.41 8.75
N ARG A 148 9.65 3.13 9.00
CA ARG A 148 8.83 2.27 9.86
C ARG A 148 8.88 2.78 11.30
N VAL A 149 7.72 3.12 11.85
CA VAL A 149 7.55 3.50 13.26
C VAL A 149 7.30 2.25 14.11
N GLY A 150 6.41 1.38 13.66
CA GLY A 150 6.05 0.14 14.35
C GLY A 150 5.15 -0.74 13.48
N GLY A 151 4.91 -1.97 13.92
CA GLY A 151 4.09 -2.94 13.18
C GLY A 151 3.16 -3.71 14.09
N VAL A 152 1.97 -4.02 13.56
CA VAL A 152 0.93 -4.80 14.20
C VAL A 152 0.80 -6.12 13.47
N ARG A 153 1.18 -7.22 14.13
CA ARG A 153 0.96 -8.56 13.60
C ARG A 153 -0.53 -8.87 13.59
N LEU A 154 -0.99 -9.37 12.46
CA LEU A 154 -2.36 -9.85 12.26
C LEU A 154 -2.47 -11.30 12.70
N ARG A 155 -3.69 -11.74 13.04
CA ARG A 155 -3.96 -13.14 13.32
C ARG A 155 -3.63 -13.98 12.09
N SER A 156 -2.87 -15.06 12.27
CA SER A 156 -2.62 -16.01 11.18
C SER A 156 -3.95 -16.58 10.69
N ALA A 157 -4.14 -16.63 9.37
CA ALA A 157 -5.27 -17.34 8.81
C ALA A 157 -5.19 -18.82 9.21
N PRO A 158 -6.29 -19.48 9.59
CA PRO A 158 -6.28 -20.91 9.83
C PRO A 158 -5.78 -21.61 8.56
N THR A 159 -4.81 -22.50 8.73
CA THR A 159 -4.32 -23.35 7.64
C THR A 159 -5.42 -24.37 7.35
N CYS A 160 -6.02 -24.30 6.16
CA CYS A 160 -6.94 -25.32 5.67
C CYS A 160 -6.20 -26.65 5.41
#